data_AF-A0AAV4FRE7-F1
#
_entry.id   AF-A0AAV4FRE7-F1
#
_cell.length_a   1.000
_cell.length_b   1.000
_cell.length_c   1.000
_cell.angle_alpha   90.00
_cell.angle_beta   90.00
_cell.angle_gamma   90.00
#
_symmetry.space_group_name_H-M   'P 1'
#
loop_
_entity.id
_entity.type
_entity.pdbx_description
1 polymer ?
#
loop_
_entity_poly.entity_id
_entity_poly.type
_entity_poly.pdbx_seq_one_letter_code
_entity_poly.pdbx_strand_id
1 'polypeptide(L)'
;MFKASLASQVTALVLSSSFVFLGCDNHDIVGLNEEIRYNRREECLCANNSILLICGSDGKNYISPCVAGCQDIDELDFRNCSYIQGKGTASPGFCDNNCHTFYPLLLVYVFLVFVATLGFAPRTLMVSIFITLIFIILVVNFMVIITSSSPSPSSSSSSSSSSSSSSSSSSSSSSSSSSLFKLLFASLGS
;
A
#
# COMPACT_ATOMS: atom_id res chain seq x y z
N MET A 1 -9.82 -18.28 24.60
CA MET A 1 -9.74 -17.77 23.20
C MET A 1 -8.52 -16.87 22.94
N PHE A 2 -8.16 -15.93 23.82
CA PHE A 2 -7.03 -15.00 23.59
C PHE A 2 -5.65 -15.67 23.48
N LYS A 3 -5.38 -16.73 24.26
CA LYS A 3 -4.12 -17.50 24.18
C LYS A 3 -3.95 -18.25 22.86
N ALA A 4 -5.02 -18.85 22.34
CA ALA A 4 -4.98 -19.72 21.16
C ALA A 4 -4.60 -18.96 19.87
N SER A 5 -5.17 -17.77 19.65
CA SER A 5 -4.83 -17.02 18.43
C SER A 5 -3.60 -16.11 18.58
N LEU A 6 -3.08 -15.89 19.80
CA LEU A 6 -1.75 -15.30 19.99
C LEU A 6 -0.67 -16.35 19.67
N ALA A 7 -0.88 -17.60 20.09
CA ALA A 7 -0.05 -18.73 19.68
C ALA A 7 -0.07 -18.94 18.16
N SER A 8 -1.24 -18.92 17.51
CA SER A 8 -1.36 -19.04 16.05
C SER A 8 -0.54 -17.98 15.29
N GLN A 9 -0.56 -16.73 15.74
CA GLN A 9 0.20 -15.65 15.11
C GLN A 9 1.70 -15.74 15.33
N VAL A 10 2.12 -16.12 16.54
CA VAL A 10 3.55 -16.37 16.83
C VAL A 10 4.06 -17.50 15.95
N THR A 11 3.30 -18.59 15.79
CA THR A 11 3.63 -19.69 14.91
C THR A 11 3.75 -19.24 13.45
N ALA A 12 2.81 -18.43 12.96
CA ALA A 12 2.87 -17.87 11.59
C ALA A 12 4.10 -16.99 11.36
N LEU A 13 4.48 -16.14 12.33
CA LEU A 13 5.69 -15.31 12.28
C LEU A 13 6.97 -16.15 12.22
N VAL A 14 7.08 -17.17 13.09
CA VAL A 14 8.24 -18.08 13.12
C VAL A 14 8.36 -18.84 11.81
N LEU A 15 7.26 -19.38 11.29
CA LEU A 15 7.23 -20.06 9.98
C LEU A 15 7.63 -19.11 8.86
N SER A 16 7.09 -17.89 8.82
CA SER A 16 7.40 -16.91 7.78
C SER A 16 8.88 -16.53 7.74
N SER A 17 9.54 -16.45 8.91
CA SER A 17 10.98 -16.19 8.98
C SER A 17 11.81 -17.34 8.42
N SER A 18 11.36 -18.59 8.62
CA SER A 18 11.99 -19.78 8.04
C SER A 18 11.82 -19.84 6.52
N PHE A 19 10.70 -19.35 5.99
CA PHE A 19 10.45 -19.28 4.54
C PHE A 19 11.42 -18.36 3.80
N VAL A 20 11.97 -17.34 4.46
CA VAL A 20 13.00 -16.46 3.86
C VAL A 20 14.29 -17.22 3.53
N PHE A 21 14.55 -18.34 4.21
CA PHE A 21 15.73 -19.17 3.97
C PHE A 21 15.53 -20.22 2.86
N LEU A 22 14.28 -20.49 2.43
CA LEU A 22 14.00 -21.29 1.23
C LEU A 22 14.04 -20.36 -0.01
N GLY A 23 15.21 -19.81 -0.31
CA GLY A 23 15.44 -19.05 -1.52
C GLY A 23 15.65 -19.97 -2.73
N CYS A 24 15.18 -19.54 -3.91
CA CYS A 24 15.72 -20.03 -5.18
C CYS A 24 16.95 -19.18 -5.52
N ASP A 25 17.97 -19.78 -6.14
CA ASP A 25 19.04 -19.01 -6.76
C ASP A 25 18.46 -18.14 -7.87
N ASN A 26 18.53 -16.82 -7.70
CA ASN A 26 18.25 -15.89 -8.79
C ASN A 26 19.45 -15.93 -9.73
N HIS A 27 19.20 -16.15 -11.01
CA HIS A 27 20.28 -16.15 -12.00
C HIS A 27 20.91 -14.76 -12.10
N ASP A 28 22.23 -14.68 -12.17
CA ASP A 28 22.95 -13.43 -12.36
C ASP A 28 22.48 -12.73 -13.64
N ILE A 29 22.15 -11.44 -13.51
CA ILE A 29 21.74 -10.59 -14.63
C ILE A 29 22.97 -9.89 -15.18
N VAL A 30 23.37 -10.27 -16.39
CA VAL A 30 24.52 -9.68 -17.07
C VAL A 30 24.12 -8.31 -17.65
N GLY A 31 24.94 -7.29 -17.39
CA GLY A 31 24.75 -5.92 -17.89
C GLY A 31 24.25 -4.89 -16.87
N LEU A 32 24.08 -5.25 -15.59
CA LEU A 32 23.74 -4.27 -14.53
C LEU A 32 24.95 -3.48 -14.00
N ASN A 33 26.13 -4.12 -13.95
CA ASN A 33 27.30 -3.61 -13.22
C ASN A 33 28.45 -3.16 -14.13
N GLU A 34 28.38 -3.41 -15.44
CA GLU A 34 29.39 -2.97 -16.38
C GLU A 34 28.89 -1.76 -17.16
N GLU A 35 29.75 -0.76 -17.39
CA GLU A 35 29.55 0.23 -18.43
C GLU A 35 29.41 -0.54 -19.75
N ILE A 36 28.18 -0.88 -20.12
CA ILE A 36 27.87 -1.68 -21.29
C ILE A 36 28.49 -0.97 -22.50
N ARG A 37 29.55 -1.56 -23.04
CA ARG A 37 30.02 -1.31 -24.41
C ARG A 37 28.90 -1.71 -25.35
N TYR A 38 28.00 -0.76 -25.59
CA TYR A 38 26.90 -0.91 -26.53
C TYR A 38 27.53 -1.16 -27.90
N ASN A 39 27.56 -2.42 -28.33
CA ASN A 39 27.99 -2.74 -29.67
C ASN A 39 26.83 -2.34 -30.58
N ARG A 40 26.79 -1.05 -30.92
CA ARG A 40 25.71 -0.41 -31.66
C ARG A 40 25.74 -0.93 -33.09
N ARG A 41 25.16 -2.10 -33.31
CA ARG A 41 24.84 -2.59 -34.65
C ARG A 41 23.34 -2.41 -34.85
N GLU A 42 22.99 -1.73 -35.93
CA GLU A 42 21.60 -1.37 -36.26
C GLU A 42 20.73 -2.60 -36.54
N GLU A 43 21.35 -3.74 -36.85
CA GLU A 43 20.71 -5.01 -37.18
C GLU A 43 19.89 -5.61 -36.02
N CYS A 44 20.23 -5.29 -34.77
CA CYS A 44 19.54 -5.83 -33.58
C CYS A 44 18.53 -4.87 -32.93
N LEU A 45 18.02 -3.84 -33.65
CA LEU A 45 17.01 -2.89 -33.12
C LEU A 45 17.41 -2.29 -31.76
N CYS A 46 18.71 -2.12 -31.54
CA CYS A 46 19.28 -1.65 -30.29
C CYS A 46 19.03 -0.15 -30.11
N ALA A 47 17.84 0.20 -29.61
CA ALA A 47 17.50 1.57 -29.24
C ALA A 47 18.22 1.97 -27.95
N ASN A 48 18.77 3.19 -27.91
CA ASN A 48 19.43 3.72 -26.72
C ASN A 48 18.51 3.54 -25.49
N ASN A 49 18.96 2.72 -24.54
CA ASN A 49 18.31 2.42 -23.26
C ASN A 49 17.04 1.56 -23.28
N SER A 50 16.74 0.80 -24.35
CA SER A 50 15.68 -0.21 -24.27
C SER A 50 16.16 -1.43 -23.48
N ILE A 51 15.64 -1.59 -22.26
CA ILE A 51 15.81 -2.80 -21.44
C ILE A 51 14.84 -3.86 -21.96
N LEU A 52 15.39 -4.96 -22.48
CA LEU A 52 14.62 -6.12 -22.92
C LEU A 52 15.26 -7.37 -22.33
N LEU A 53 14.64 -7.92 -21.29
CA LEU A 53 15.15 -9.12 -20.65
C LEU A 53 15.03 -10.32 -21.60
N ILE A 54 16.15 -11.01 -21.76
CA ILE A 54 16.27 -12.22 -22.58
C ILE A 54 16.94 -13.34 -21.77
N CYS A 55 16.57 -14.56 -22.09
CA CYS A 55 17.22 -15.77 -21.62
C CYS A 55 18.19 -16.30 -22.68
N GLY A 56 19.48 -16.40 -22.34
CA GLY A 56 20.47 -17.01 -23.22
C GLY A 56 20.43 -18.54 -23.18
N SER A 57 20.92 -19.18 -24.24
CA SER A 57 21.09 -20.65 -24.29
C SER A 57 22.05 -21.21 -23.24
N ASP A 58 22.83 -20.33 -22.60
CA ASP A 58 23.72 -20.61 -21.46
C ASP A 58 22.99 -20.61 -20.11
N GLY A 59 21.68 -20.35 -20.10
CA GLY A 59 20.85 -20.26 -18.90
C GLY A 59 20.94 -18.92 -18.17
N LYS A 60 21.69 -17.94 -18.71
CA LYS A 60 21.89 -16.62 -18.08
C LYS A 60 20.89 -15.59 -18.57
N ASN A 61 20.51 -14.67 -17.69
CA ASN A 61 19.64 -13.54 -18.03
C ASN A 61 20.47 -12.34 -18.45
N TYR A 62 20.12 -11.73 -19.58
CA TYR A 62 20.78 -10.52 -20.08
C TYR A 62 19.76 -9.38 -20.12
N ILE A 63 20.18 -8.17 -19.72
CA ILE A 63 19.29 -7.00 -19.65
C ILE A 63 18.85 -6.47 -21.03
N SER A 64 19.61 -6.80 -22.08
CA SER A 64 19.25 -6.51 -23.46
C SER A 64 19.94 -7.49 -24.43
N PRO A 65 19.37 -7.74 -25.62
CA PRO A 65 20.02 -8.53 -26.67
C PRO A 65 21.35 -7.92 -27.16
N CYS A 66 21.50 -6.60 -27.04
CA CYS A 66 22.70 -5.85 -27.42
C CYS A 66 23.87 -6.16 -26.48
N VAL A 67 23.59 -6.33 -25.18
CA VAL A 67 24.60 -6.77 -24.18
C VAL A 67 25.04 -8.20 -24.44
N ALA A 68 24.12 -9.05 -24.89
CA ALA A 68 24.43 -10.41 -25.33
C ALA A 68 25.17 -10.47 -26.68
N GLY A 69 25.24 -9.34 -27.41
CA GLY A 69 25.93 -9.24 -28.70
C GLY A 69 25.25 -10.04 -29.81
N CYS A 70 23.92 -10.15 -29.77
CA CYS A 70 23.13 -10.76 -30.83
C CYS A 70 23.19 -9.90 -32.10
N GLN A 71 23.01 -10.54 -33.26
CA GLN A 71 23.05 -9.87 -34.57
C GLN A 71 21.77 -10.12 -35.38
N ASP A 72 21.16 -11.29 -35.21
CA ASP A 72 20.02 -11.74 -36.02
C ASP A 72 18.78 -11.92 -35.14
N ILE A 73 17.61 -11.66 -35.70
CA ILE A 73 16.30 -11.91 -35.07
C ILE A 73 15.54 -12.89 -35.96
N ASP A 74 15.10 -14.01 -35.40
CA ASP A 74 14.38 -15.08 -36.09
C ASP A 74 13.03 -15.31 -35.42
N GLU A 75 11.95 -14.87 -36.09
CA GLU A 75 10.54 -14.86 -35.67
C GLU A 75 10.26 -14.11 -34.35
N LEU A 76 10.88 -14.50 -33.23
CA LEU A 76 10.90 -13.82 -31.93
C LEU A 76 12.18 -14.07 -31.12
N ASP A 77 13.06 -14.97 -31.58
CA ASP A 77 14.29 -15.35 -30.91
C ASP A 77 15.49 -14.59 -31.48
N PHE A 78 16.45 -14.27 -30.62
CA PHE A 78 17.71 -13.67 -31.01
C PHE A 78 18.75 -14.75 -31.32
N ARG A 79 19.49 -14.58 -32.40
CA ARG A 79 20.54 -15.50 -32.84
C ARG A 79 21.87 -14.77 -33.01
N ASN A 80 22.92 -15.57 -33.13
CA ASN A 80 24.27 -15.10 -33.43
C ASN A 80 24.81 -14.15 -32.34
N CYS A 81 24.54 -14.51 -31.08
CA CYS A 81 24.96 -13.77 -29.89
C CYS A 81 26.40 -14.13 -29.50
N SER A 82 27.31 -13.16 -29.56
CA SER A 82 28.74 -13.39 -29.33
C SER A 82 29.11 -13.65 -27.86
N TYR A 83 28.31 -13.16 -26.91
CA TYR A 83 28.61 -13.29 -25.48
C TYR A 83 27.91 -14.48 -24.81
N ILE A 84 27.01 -15.16 -25.51
CA ILE A 84 26.29 -16.33 -25.01
C ILE A 84 27.08 -17.60 -25.33
N GLN A 85 27.41 -18.39 -24.32
CA GLN A 85 28.09 -19.67 -24.51
C GLN A 85 27.12 -20.74 -25.02
N GLY A 86 27.56 -21.56 -25.98
CA GLY A 86 26.77 -22.65 -26.55
C GLY A 86 26.20 -22.34 -27.93
N LYS A 87 24.87 -22.42 -28.10
CA LYS A 87 24.20 -22.23 -29.40
C LYS A 87 24.15 -20.78 -29.86
N GLY A 88 24.48 -19.81 -28.98
CA GLY A 88 24.47 -18.39 -29.32
C GLY A 88 23.07 -17.87 -29.62
N THR A 89 22.05 -18.46 -29.01
CA THR A 89 20.64 -18.09 -29.17
C THR A 89 20.08 -17.57 -27.87
N ALA A 90 19.14 -16.64 -27.93
CA ALA A 90 18.41 -16.15 -26.78
C ALA A 90 16.92 -15.98 -27.10
N SER A 91 16.06 -16.16 -26.10
CA SER A 91 14.62 -16.00 -26.23
C SER A 91 14.14 -14.87 -25.31
N PRO A 92 13.13 -14.09 -25.69
CA PRO A 92 12.57 -13.04 -24.84
C PRO A 92 11.98 -13.63 -23.56
N GLY A 93 12.33 -13.03 -22.41
CA GLY A 93 11.85 -13.46 -21.10
C GLY A 93 12.97 -13.79 -20.13
N PHE A 94 12.59 -14.40 -19.00
CA PHE A 94 13.53 -14.92 -18.02
C PHE A 94 13.84 -16.37 -18.31
N CYS A 95 15.06 -16.79 -18.01
CA CYS A 95 15.37 -18.21 -18.02
C CYS A 95 14.52 -18.97 -17.01
N ASP A 96 14.07 -20.15 -17.40
CA ASP A 96 13.38 -21.07 -16.50
C ASP A 96 14.35 -21.47 -15.39
N ASN A 97 14.22 -20.78 -14.26
CA ASN A 97 14.80 -21.26 -13.02
C ASN A 97 13.98 -22.50 -12.72
N ASN A 98 14.54 -23.69 -12.90
CA ASN A 98 13.91 -24.99 -12.67
C ASN A 98 13.58 -25.24 -11.17
N CYS A 99 13.20 -24.17 -10.45
CA CYS A 99 12.92 -24.09 -9.05
C CYS A 99 11.51 -24.62 -8.78
N HIS A 100 11.41 -25.94 -8.71
CA HIS A 100 10.21 -26.65 -8.29
C HIS A 100 9.71 -26.21 -6.90
N THR A 101 10.55 -25.54 -6.11
CA THR A 101 10.24 -25.04 -4.76
C THR A 101 9.41 -23.76 -4.76
N PHE A 102 9.39 -22.98 -5.85
CA PHE A 102 8.68 -21.69 -5.89
C PHE A 102 7.16 -21.82 -5.80
N TYR A 103 6.56 -22.69 -6.61
CA TYR A 103 5.12 -22.92 -6.62
C TYR A 103 4.55 -23.43 -5.28
N PRO A 104 5.12 -24.47 -4.63
CA PRO A 104 4.64 -24.91 -3.32
C PRO A 104 4.87 -23.84 -2.24
N LEU A 105 5.97 -23.06 -2.31
CA LEU A 105 6.22 -21.96 -1.39
C LEU A 105 5.15 -20.86 -1.50
N LEU A 106 4.78 -20.48 -2.73
CA LEU A 106 3.72 -19.52 -3.00
C LEU A 106 2.37 -19.99 -2.44
N LEU A 107 2.03 -21.26 -2.66
CA LEU A 107 0.78 -21.85 -2.16
C LEU A 107 0.74 -21.88 -0.63
N VAL A 108 1.84 -22.28 0.02
CA VAL A 108 1.93 -22.28 1.49
C VAL A 108 1.89 -20.87 2.06
N TYR A 109 2.53 -19.90 1.41
CA TYR A 109 2.49 -18.49 1.83
C TYR A 109 1.07 -17.91 1.79
N VAL A 110 0.33 -18.12 0.70
CA VAL A 110 -1.07 -17.68 0.59
C VAL A 110 -1.93 -18.29 1.70
N PHE A 111 -1.75 -19.58 1.97
CA PHE A 111 -2.46 -20.26 3.05
C PHE A 111 -2.11 -19.70 4.44
N LEU A 112 -0.82 -19.43 4.69
CA LEU A 112 -0.34 -18.88 5.96
C LEU A 112 -0.91 -17.48 6.20
N VAL A 113 -0.91 -16.62 5.18
CA VAL A 113 -1.50 -15.27 5.24
C VAL A 113 -3.02 -15.33 5.47
N PHE A 114 -3.71 -16.27 4.83
CA PHE A 114 -5.15 -16.48 5.05
C PHE A 114 -5.47 -16.89 6.49
N VAL A 115 -4.74 -17.86 7.06
CA VAL A 115 -4.94 -18.28 8.46
C VAL A 115 -4.59 -17.16 9.43
N ALA A 116 -3.53 -16.39 9.16
CA ALA A 116 -3.15 -15.25 9.98
C ALA A 116 -4.26 -14.19 10.03
N THR A 117 -4.77 -13.78 8.85
CA THR A 117 -5.83 -12.75 8.74
C THR A 117 -7.14 -13.18 9.42
N LEU A 118 -7.53 -14.45 9.30
CA LEU A 118 -8.68 -15.01 10.04
C LEU A 118 -8.52 -14.92 11.57
N GLY A 119 -7.29 -15.01 12.08
CA GLY A 119 -7.00 -14.85 13.51
C GLY A 119 -6.99 -13.40 13.99
N PHE A 120 -6.56 -12.46 13.15
CA PHE A 120 -6.52 -11.03 13.48
C PHE A 120 -7.90 -10.37 13.42
N ALA A 121 -8.70 -10.66 12.38
CA ALA A 121 -9.98 -9.99 12.13
C ALA A 121 -10.97 -9.98 13.32
N PRO A 122 -11.29 -11.12 13.97
CA PRO A 122 -12.26 -11.10 15.07
C PRO A 122 -11.72 -10.38 16.31
N ARG A 123 -10.39 -10.34 16.49
CA ARG A 123 -9.75 -9.66 17.62
C ARG A 123 -9.81 -8.17 17.48
N THR A 124 -9.46 -7.66 16.30
CA THR A 124 -9.48 -6.22 16.02
C THR A 124 -10.89 -5.68 16.02
N LEU A 125 -11.88 -6.46 15.55
CA LEU A 125 -13.31 -6.09 15.63
C LEU A 125 -13.80 -5.98 17.08
N MET A 126 -13.48 -6.94 17.96
CA MET A 126 -13.88 -6.89 19.37
C MET A 126 -13.31 -5.65 20.09
N VAL A 127 -12.02 -5.34 19.86
CA VAL A 127 -11.37 -4.17 20.46
C VAL A 127 -11.90 -2.87 19.86
N SER A 128 -12.08 -2.81 18.54
CA SER A 128 -12.59 -1.64 17.81
C SER A 128 -14.01 -1.25 18.27
N ILE A 129 -14.91 -2.23 18.39
CA ILE A 129 -16.30 -1.99 18.84
C ILE A 129 -16.29 -1.42 20.27
N PHE A 130 -15.47 -1.99 21.16
CA PHE A 130 -15.36 -1.52 22.54
C PHE A 130 -14.84 -0.08 22.63
N ILE A 131 -13.79 0.26 21.88
CA ILE A 131 -13.23 1.61 21.82
C ILE A 131 -14.27 2.60 21.24
N THR A 132 -14.95 2.21 20.16
CA THR A 132 -15.98 3.04 19.52
C THR A 132 -17.14 3.33 20.48
N LEU A 133 -17.59 2.32 21.26
CA LEU A 133 -18.64 2.49 22.26
C LEU A 133 -18.21 3.43 23.40
N ILE A 134 -17.00 3.27 23.94
CA ILE A 134 -16.46 4.17 24.97
C ILE A 134 -16.42 5.61 24.45
N PHE A 135 -15.94 5.82 23.23
CA PHE A 135 -15.87 7.14 22.63
C PHE A 135 -17.25 7.77 22.47
N ILE A 136 -18.24 7.01 21.98
CA ILE A 136 -19.64 7.47 21.88
C ILE A 136 -20.17 7.87 23.26
N ILE A 137 -19.93 7.05 24.30
CA ILE A 137 -20.37 7.34 25.67
C ILE A 137 -19.74 8.65 26.18
N LEU A 138 -18.44 8.86 25.95
CA LEU A 138 -17.75 10.08 26.36
C LEU A 138 -18.33 11.32 25.64
N VAL A 139 -18.59 11.22 24.34
CA VAL A 139 -19.19 12.31 23.55
C VAL A 139 -20.60 12.63 24.02
N VAL A 140 -21.44 11.62 24.27
CA VAL A 140 -22.81 11.81 24.76
C VAL A 140 -22.80 12.46 26.15
N ASN A 141 -21.96 11.97 27.06
CA ASN A 141 -21.83 12.58 28.39
C ASN A 141 -21.36 14.03 28.30
N PHE A 142 -20.39 14.32 27.43
CA PHE A 142 -19.93 15.69 27.20
C PHE A 142 -21.07 16.59 26.68
N MET A 143 -21.85 16.14 25.68
CA MET A 143 -22.98 16.91 25.16
C MET A 143 -24.07 17.17 26.21
N VAL A 144 -24.35 16.20 27.09
CA VAL A 144 -25.30 16.36 28.20
C VAL A 144 -24.80 17.40 29.20
N ILE A 145 -23.50 17.38 29.55
CA ILE A 145 -22.89 18.36 30.46
C ILE A 145 -22.94 19.78 29.87
N ILE A 146 -22.66 19.94 28.57
CA ILE A 146 -22.76 21.24 27.90
C ILE A 146 -24.21 21.75 27.93
N THR A 147 -25.18 20.87 27.70
CA THR A 147 -26.61 21.25 27.67
C THR A 147 -27.14 21.60 29.07
N SER A 148 -26.68 20.91 30.13
CA SER A 148 -27.09 21.18 31.52
C SER A 148 -26.42 22.41 32.14
N SER A 149 -25.29 22.85 31.60
CA SER A 149 -24.58 24.05 32.04
C SER A 149 -25.15 25.35 31.45
N SER A 150 -26.20 25.26 30.63
CA SER A 150 -26.94 26.44 30.15
C SER A 150 -27.60 27.13 31.35
N PRO A 151 -27.23 28.37 31.71
CA PRO A 151 -27.93 29.10 32.75
C PRO A 151 -29.39 29.29 32.30
N SER A 152 -30.32 28.96 33.19
CA SER A 152 -31.76 29.09 32.98
C SER A 152 -32.08 30.50 32.45
N PRO A 153 -32.96 30.66 31.44
CA PRO A 153 -33.47 31.97 31.11
C PRO A 153 -34.21 32.48 32.35
N SER A 154 -33.70 33.55 32.96
CA SER A 154 -34.36 34.27 34.02
C SER A 154 -35.80 34.57 33.61
N SER A 155 -36.74 34.01 34.35
CA SER A 155 -38.17 34.30 34.26
C SER A 155 -38.42 35.77 34.58
N SER A 156 -38.71 36.59 33.57
CA SER A 156 -39.37 37.88 33.75
C SER A 156 -40.84 37.74 33.39
N SER A 157 -41.67 37.61 34.42
CA SER A 157 -43.12 37.75 34.36
C SER A 157 -43.52 39.18 33.99
N SER A 158 -44.26 39.36 32.90
CA SER A 158 -45.11 40.54 32.73
C SER A 158 -46.28 40.23 31.78
N SER A 159 -47.47 40.16 32.36
CA SER A 159 -48.77 40.17 31.70
C SER A 159 -49.06 41.54 31.07
N SER A 160 -49.39 41.60 29.77
CA SER A 160 -50.50 42.39 29.20
C SER A 160 -50.43 42.55 27.66
N SER A 161 -51.49 42.10 26.99
CA SER A 161 -52.19 42.70 25.82
C SER A 161 -51.45 43.16 24.55
N SER A 162 -51.79 42.46 23.45
CA SER A 162 -52.19 42.95 22.10
C SER A 162 -51.26 43.81 21.21
N SER A 163 -51.23 43.37 19.95
CA SER A 163 -51.19 44.11 18.67
C SER A 163 -49.89 44.72 18.14
N SER A 164 -49.38 44.04 17.08
CA SER A 164 -48.94 44.53 15.77
C SER A 164 -47.82 45.59 15.60
N SER A 165 -46.94 45.21 14.67
CA SER A 165 -46.22 46.01 13.64
C SER A 165 -44.88 46.71 13.95
N SER A 166 -43.93 46.37 13.06
CA SER A 166 -42.91 47.20 12.39
C SER A 166 -41.61 47.63 13.11
N SER A 167 -40.51 47.10 12.54
CA SER A 167 -39.27 47.74 12.09
C SER A 167 -38.22 48.34 13.06
N SER A 168 -36.98 47.89 12.80
CA SER A 168 -35.69 48.61 12.70
C SER A 168 -34.82 48.93 13.95
N SER A 169 -33.63 48.31 13.89
CA SER A 169 -32.25 48.84 14.06
C SER A 169 -31.58 49.05 15.43
N SER A 170 -30.29 48.64 15.44
CA SER A 170 -29.13 49.06 16.27
C SER A 170 -29.13 48.69 17.76
N SER A 171 -28.04 48.31 18.44
CA SER A 171 -26.61 48.13 18.12
C SER A 171 -25.91 47.58 19.38
N SER A 172 -24.77 46.87 19.20
CA SER A 172 -23.59 46.75 20.11
C SER A 172 -23.79 46.19 21.54
N SER A 173 -22.94 45.35 22.13
CA SER A 173 -21.63 44.81 21.78
C SER A 173 -21.20 43.76 22.84
N SER A 174 -20.34 42.84 22.39
CA SER A 174 -19.25 42.15 23.12
C SER A 174 -19.56 41.24 24.31
N SER A 175 -19.28 39.94 24.14
CA SER A 175 -18.15 39.31 24.87
C SER A 175 -17.66 38.03 24.19
N SER A 176 -16.36 38.04 23.97
CA SER A 176 -15.47 37.11 23.28
C SER A 176 -15.57 35.65 23.75
N SER A 177 -15.76 34.72 22.82
CA SER A 177 -15.30 33.31 22.93
C SER A 177 -15.34 32.54 21.59
N SER A 178 -15.82 33.13 20.50
CA SER A 178 -16.07 32.44 19.23
C SER A 178 -14.89 32.41 18.24
N SER A 179 -13.73 32.98 18.57
CA SER A 179 -12.60 33.11 17.63
C SER A 179 -11.77 31.84 17.44
N LEU A 180 -11.86 30.85 18.35
CA LEU A 180 -11.12 29.58 18.24
C LEU A 180 -11.83 28.55 17.35
N PHE A 181 -13.16 28.65 17.20
CA PHE A 181 -13.96 27.73 16.38
C PHE A 181 -13.96 28.07 14.89
N LYS A 182 -13.72 29.33 14.51
CA LYS A 182 -13.70 29.75 13.09
C LYS A 182 -12.42 29.40 12.34
N LEU A 183 -11.30 29.17 13.04
CA LEU A 183 -10.05 28.75 12.41
C LEU A 183 -9.99 27.25 12.10
N LEU A 184 -10.75 26.42 12.82
CA LEU A 184 -10.77 24.97 12.57
C LEU A 184 -11.65 24.55 11.39
N PHE A 185 -12.66 25.36 11.01
CA PHE A 185 -13.57 25.04 9.90
C PHE A 185 -13.14 25.60 8.53
N ALA A 186 -12.08 26.41 8.46
CA ALA A 186 -11.56 26.93 7.18
C ALA A 186 -10.58 25.98 6.46
N SER A 187 -10.20 24.84 7.07
CA SER A 187 -9.18 23.93 6.51
C SER A 187 -9.74 22.62 5.93
N LEU A 188 -11.06 22.43 5.89
CA LEU A 188 -11.69 21.18 5.40
C LEU A 188 -12.66 21.41 4.22
N GLY A 189 -12.57 22.57 3.57
CA GLY A 189 -13.25 22.85 2.30
C GLY A 189 -12.26 22.87 1.14
N SER A 190 -11.85 21.69 0.67
CA SER A 190 -11.33 21.44 -0.68
C SER A 190 -11.74 20.03 -1.08
#